data_AF-S7WZ36-F1
#
_entry.id   AF-S7WZ36-F1
#
_cell.length_a   1.000
_cell.length_b   1.000
_cell.length_c   1.000
_cell.angle_alpha   90.00
_cell.angle_beta   90.00
_cell.angle_gamma   90.00
#
_symmetry.space_group_name_H-M   'P 1'
#
loop_
_entity.id
_entity.type
_entity.pdbx_description
1 polymer ?
#
loop_
_entity_poly.entity_id
_entity_poly.type
_entity_poly.pdbx_seq_one_letter_code
_entity_poly.pdbx_strand_id
1 'polypeptide(L)'
;MAEKKTIKIFNTEIHEVAYLKPADFLEKVENVRMIRTGNSSLFTFYPTDKKELERNRQTWEYVNGNLNAMNYEFRYYFCIEFPEWLYLFLKYSTWENVEKSIIVALTGLYTAAPRGRDFINEKVEKDTLVKVKKLFMTNFKEFESFVYIQTEDMELMDEINSDYWEKEKSFVSKFDYFFRDNSGNPVILPFIYPVPDFRFKEHSLFIRQKFDVDCANSYFTDSDWDNIINKNSTDKLDRSESQEEPWKRWKSRFVDKNIIGE
;
A
#
# COMPACT_ATOMS: atom_id res chain seq x y z
N MET A 1 -20.46 9.32 -2.58
CA MET A 1 -19.05 8.88 -2.41
C MET A 1 -18.19 9.90 -3.11
N ALA A 2 -17.36 10.65 -2.39
CA ALA A 2 -16.39 11.53 -3.04
C ALA A 2 -15.45 10.70 -3.92
N GLU A 3 -15.18 11.16 -5.14
CA GLU A 3 -14.19 10.53 -6.03
C GLU A 3 -12.87 10.38 -5.26
N LYS A 4 -12.38 9.14 -5.15
CA LYS A 4 -11.07 8.88 -4.59
C LYS A 4 -10.04 9.48 -5.54
N LYS A 5 -9.40 10.58 -5.13
CA LYS A 5 -8.27 11.14 -5.87
C LYS A 5 -7.17 10.09 -5.99
N THR A 6 -6.63 9.95 -7.20
CA THR A 6 -5.59 8.99 -7.53
C THR A 6 -4.44 9.67 -8.27
N ILE A 7 -3.25 9.10 -8.17
CA ILE A 7 -2.03 9.54 -8.85
C ILE A 7 -1.52 8.40 -9.72
N LYS A 8 -1.30 8.69 -11.00
CA LYS A 8 -0.77 7.73 -11.99
C LYS A 8 0.72 7.95 -12.18
N ILE A 9 1.49 6.87 -12.07
CA ILE A 9 2.90 6.84 -12.41
C ILE A 9 3.06 5.91 -13.63
N PHE A 10 3.80 6.37 -14.63
CA PHE A 10 4.08 5.62 -15.86
C PHE A 10 5.53 5.15 -15.84
N ASN A 11 5.76 3.85 -16.04
CA ASN A 11 7.10 3.30 -16.17
C ASN A 11 7.64 3.56 -17.58
N THR A 12 8.37 4.66 -17.74
CA THR A 12 9.02 5.03 -19.00
C THR A 12 10.37 4.36 -19.21
N GLU A 13 10.87 3.62 -18.21
CA GLU A 13 12.19 2.96 -18.19
C GLU A 13 12.07 1.45 -18.44
N ILE A 14 10.86 0.96 -18.77
CA ILE A 14 10.59 -0.46 -19.00
C ILE A 14 11.43 -1.05 -20.15
N HIS A 15 11.88 -0.21 -21.10
CA HIS A 15 12.76 -0.65 -22.18
C HIS A 15 14.13 -1.12 -21.69
N GLU A 16 14.60 -0.62 -20.55
CA GLU A 16 15.87 -1.02 -19.94
C GLU A 16 15.82 -2.48 -19.48
N VAL A 17 14.65 -2.95 -19.05
CA VAL A 17 14.42 -4.36 -18.67
C VAL A 17 14.59 -5.29 -19.88
N ALA A 18 14.28 -4.79 -21.08
CA ALA A 18 14.50 -5.51 -22.33
C ALA A 18 15.93 -5.37 -22.87
N TYR A 19 16.78 -4.54 -22.24
CA TYR A 19 18.08 -4.12 -22.76
C TYR A 19 17.99 -3.51 -24.16
N LEU A 20 16.91 -2.77 -24.43
CA LEU A 20 16.65 -2.11 -25.71
C LEU A 20 16.77 -0.59 -25.59
N LYS A 21 17.13 0.06 -26.69
CA LYS A 21 16.97 1.51 -26.81
C LYS A 21 15.48 1.87 -26.93
N PRO A 22 15.07 3.10 -26.59
CA PRO A 22 13.67 3.50 -26.65
C PRO A 22 12.99 3.27 -28.01
N ALA A 23 13.67 3.58 -29.12
CA ALA A 23 13.15 3.39 -30.47
C ALA A 23 12.94 1.90 -30.82
N ASP A 24 13.94 1.06 -30.52
CA ASP A 24 13.87 -0.39 -30.76
C ASP A 24 12.75 -1.02 -29.93
N PHE A 25 12.55 -0.57 -28.69
CA PHE A 25 11.45 -1.03 -27.86
C PHE A 25 10.08 -0.67 -28.45
N LEU A 26 9.92 0.55 -28.98
CA LEU A 26 8.68 0.98 -29.62
C LEU A 26 8.35 0.15 -30.88
N GLU A 27 9.36 -0.25 -31.64
CA GLU A 27 9.19 -1.16 -32.78
C GLU A 27 8.67 -2.53 -32.31
N LYS A 28 9.24 -3.10 -31.24
CA LYS A 28 8.75 -4.36 -30.65
C LYS A 28 7.27 -4.30 -30.26
N VAL A 29 6.83 -3.18 -29.71
CA VAL A 29 5.46 -2.99 -29.21
C VAL A 29 4.54 -2.25 -30.19
N GLU A 30 4.94 -2.11 -31.46
CA GLU A 30 4.19 -1.34 -32.45
C GLU A 30 2.79 -1.93 -32.67
N ASN A 31 2.70 -3.26 -32.70
CA ASN A 31 1.48 -4.01 -32.99
C ASN A 31 0.53 -4.08 -31.80
N VAL A 32 1.04 -3.86 -30.58
CA VAL A 32 0.24 -3.84 -29.36
C VAL A 32 -0.72 -2.65 -29.40
N ARG A 33 -2.01 -2.92 -29.26
CA ARG A 33 -3.08 -1.91 -29.26
C ARG A 33 -3.69 -1.69 -27.89
N MET A 34 -3.70 -2.72 -27.05
CA MET A 34 -4.27 -2.66 -25.70
C MET A 34 -3.28 -3.25 -24.70
N ILE A 35 -3.47 -2.97 -23.41
CA ILE A 35 -2.67 -3.54 -22.33
C ILE A 35 -3.57 -4.13 -21.26
N ARG A 36 -3.16 -5.25 -20.66
CA ARG A 36 -3.90 -5.85 -19.54
C ARG A 36 -4.02 -4.85 -18.39
N THR A 37 -5.18 -4.80 -17.79
CA THR A 37 -5.46 -3.98 -16.61
C THR A 37 -5.93 -4.84 -15.44
N GLY A 38 -5.63 -4.41 -14.23
CA GLY A 38 -6.06 -5.11 -13.03
C GLY A 38 -5.96 -4.26 -11.78
N ASN A 39 -6.38 -4.84 -10.66
CA ASN A 39 -6.16 -4.28 -9.33
C ASN A 39 -5.30 -5.29 -8.56
N SER A 40 -4.21 -4.80 -7.95
CA SER A 40 -3.29 -5.61 -7.16
C SER A 40 -3.03 -4.96 -5.82
N SER A 41 -2.90 -5.77 -4.78
CA SER A 41 -2.47 -5.32 -3.45
C SER A 41 -0.96 -5.09 -3.47
N LEU A 42 -0.55 -3.83 -3.68
CA LEU A 42 0.87 -3.47 -3.85
C LEU A 42 1.51 -2.99 -2.55
N PHE A 43 0.72 -2.59 -1.56
CA PHE A 43 1.22 -2.15 -0.26
C PHE A 43 0.37 -2.73 0.87
N THR A 44 0.99 -3.09 1.99
CA THR A 44 0.28 -3.58 3.19
C THR A 44 0.80 -2.94 4.47
N PHE A 45 -0.11 -2.64 5.39
CA PHE A 45 0.23 -2.25 6.76
C PHE A 45 0.30 -3.45 7.72
N TYR A 46 0.06 -4.67 7.22
CA TYR A 46 0.09 -5.91 7.99
C TYR A 46 0.96 -6.95 7.29
N PRO A 47 2.28 -6.71 7.13
CA PRO A 47 3.16 -7.67 6.48
C PRO A 47 3.23 -8.96 7.31
N THR A 48 2.99 -10.07 6.64
CA THR A 48 3.01 -11.41 7.23
C THR A 48 4.32 -12.15 6.99
N ASP A 49 5.10 -11.70 6.01
CA ASP A 49 6.42 -12.24 5.72
C ASP A 49 7.39 -11.17 5.15
N LYS A 50 8.63 -11.60 4.89
CA LYS A 50 9.67 -10.73 4.32
C LYS A 50 9.40 -10.32 2.87
N LYS A 51 8.63 -11.11 2.10
CA LYS A 51 8.29 -10.78 0.72
C LYS A 51 7.31 -9.62 0.68
N GLU A 52 6.38 -9.55 1.62
CA GLU A 52 5.45 -8.42 1.70
C GLU A 52 6.13 -7.12 2.15
N LEU A 53 7.13 -7.21 3.04
CA LEU A 53 7.99 -6.06 3.36
C LEU A 53 8.81 -5.60 2.16
N GLU A 54 9.38 -6.55 1.41
CA GLU A 54 10.12 -6.23 0.18
C GLU A 54 9.21 -5.60 -0.87
N ARG A 55 7.98 -6.10 -1.04
CA ARG A 55 6.96 -5.50 -1.91
C ARG A 55 6.63 -4.07 -1.50
N ASN A 56 6.48 -3.80 -0.20
CA ASN A 56 6.30 -2.43 0.31
C ASN A 56 7.49 -1.53 -0.06
N ARG A 57 8.72 -2.06 0.06
CA ARG A 57 9.94 -1.34 -0.30
C ARG A 57 10.00 -1.06 -1.80
N GLN A 58 9.74 -2.04 -2.65
CA GLN A 58 9.71 -1.88 -4.11
C GLN A 58 8.65 -0.85 -4.53
N THR A 59 7.50 -0.84 -3.86
CA THR A 59 6.46 0.16 -4.09
C THR A 59 6.96 1.56 -3.74
N TRP A 60 7.66 1.70 -2.62
CA TRP A 60 8.32 2.94 -2.24
C TRP A 60 9.39 3.37 -3.26
N GLU A 61 10.25 2.45 -3.71
CA GLU A 61 11.29 2.71 -4.71
C GLU A 61 10.69 3.18 -6.04
N TYR A 62 9.58 2.57 -6.47
CA TYR A 62 8.83 2.95 -7.66
C TYR A 62 8.26 4.36 -7.59
N VAL A 63 7.62 4.73 -6.48
CA VAL A 63 7.13 6.09 -6.24
C VAL A 63 8.28 7.11 -6.21
N ASN A 64 9.48 6.67 -5.83
CA ASN A 64 10.66 7.51 -5.67
C ASN A 64 11.65 7.46 -6.84
N GLY A 65 11.24 6.90 -7.98
CA GLY A 65 11.92 7.08 -9.27
C GLY A 65 12.60 5.84 -9.83
N ASN A 66 12.69 4.73 -9.09
CA ASN A 66 13.09 3.45 -9.68
C ASN A 66 11.87 2.79 -10.32
N LEU A 67 11.52 3.21 -11.54
CA LEU A 67 10.29 2.79 -12.21
C LEU A 67 10.28 1.29 -12.54
N ASN A 68 11.43 0.62 -12.49
CA ASN A 68 11.54 -0.83 -12.69
C ASN A 68 11.47 -1.66 -11.40
N ALA A 69 11.42 -1.02 -10.21
CA ALA A 69 11.38 -1.73 -8.93
C ALA A 69 10.20 -2.70 -8.77
N MET A 70 9.07 -2.40 -9.42
CA MET A 70 7.84 -3.20 -9.33
C MET A 70 7.76 -4.35 -10.35
N ASN A 71 8.77 -4.54 -11.22
CA ASN A 71 8.77 -5.65 -12.17
C ASN A 71 9.14 -6.97 -11.48
N TYR A 72 8.19 -7.53 -10.73
CA TYR A 72 8.32 -8.79 -10.01
C TYR A 72 7.03 -9.64 -10.15
N GLU A 73 7.05 -10.88 -9.66
CA GLU A 73 5.88 -11.80 -9.68
C GLU A 73 5.27 -12.01 -11.08
N PHE A 74 6.14 -12.18 -12.08
CA PHE A 74 5.75 -12.48 -13.46
C PHE A 74 4.95 -11.36 -14.15
N ARG A 75 5.13 -10.12 -13.67
CA ARG A 75 4.48 -8.92 -14.20
C ARG A 75 5.49 -7.81 -14.48
N TYR A 76 5.34 -7.21 -15.66
CA TYR A 76 6.08 -6.05 -16.12
C TYR A 76 5.14 -4.86 -16.12
N TYR A 77 5.28 -3.94 -15.16
CA TYR A 77 4.33 -2.85 -14.95
C TYR A 77 4.67 -1.64 -15.82
N PHE A 78 3.67 -1.18 -16.56
CA PHE A 78 3.74 0.01 -17.41
C PHE A 78 3.11 1.23 -16.75
N CYS A 79 2.09 1.02 -15.93
CA CYS A 79 1.45 2.07 -15.16
C CYS A 79 0.87 1.53 -13.85
N ILE A 80 1.01 2.30 -12.78
CA ILE A 80 0.35 2.05 -11.50
C ILE A 80 -0.38 3.33 -11.06
N GLU A 81 -1.62 3.17 -10.65
CA GLU A 81 -2.50 4.21 -10.14
C GLU A 81 -2.69 4.02 -8.63
N PHE A 82 -2.11 4.93 -7.86
CA PHE A 82 -2.12 4.93 -6.40
C PHE A 82 -3.25 5.81 -5.86
N PRO A 83 -3.88 5.44 -4.73
CA PRO A 83 -4.61 6.41 -3.92
C PRO A 83 -3.71 7.60 -3.56
N GLU A 84 -4.22 8.82 -3.68
CA GLU A 84 -3.42 10.05 -3.47
C GLU A 84 -2.72 10.05 -2.10
N TRP A 85 -3.40 9.64 -1.04
CA TRP A 85 -2.82 9.58 0.31
C TRP A 85 -1.64 8.61 0.40
N LEU A 86 -1.69 7.46 -0.28
CA LEU A 86 -0.61 6.48 -0.29
C LEU A 86 0.57 7.02 -1.09
N TYR A 87 0.30 7.61 -2.25
CA TYR A 87 1.34 8.26 -3.06
C TYR A 87 2.07 9.35 -2.26
N LEU A 88 1.34 10.28 -1.64
CA LEU A 88 1.91 11.37 -0.85
C LEU A 88 2.70 10.83 0.35
N PHE A 89 2.20 9.78 1.01
CA PHE A 89 2.92 9.11 2.08
C PHE A 89 4.28 8.58 1.61
N LEU A 90 4.29 7.77 0.55
CA LEU A 90 5.51 7.15 0.04
C LEU A 90 6.48 8.17 -0.57
N LYS A 91 5.96 9.22 -1.21
CA LYS A 91 6.77 10.25 -1.87
C LYS A 91 7.49 11.15 -0.89
N TYR A 92 6.88 11.44 0.25
CA TYR A 92 7.41 12.38 1.25
C TYR A 92 7.90 11.68 2.52
N SER A 93 8.26 10.40 2.43
CA SER A 93 8.85 9.65 3.53
C SER A 93 10.04 8.84 3.05
N THR A 94 11.09 8.76 3.87
CA THR A 94 12.17 7.78 3.65
C THR A 94 11.63 6.38 3.88
N TRP A 95 12.28 5.35 3.30
CA TRP A 95 11.91 3.96 3.56
C TRP A 95 11.88 3.63 5.07
N GLU A 96 12.87 4.10 5.83
CA GLU A 96 12.91 3.93 7.29
C GLU A 96 11.66 4.50 7.98
N ASN A 97 11.18 5.67 7.56
CA ASN A 97 9.96 6.27 8.09
C ASN A 97 8.70 5.49 7.67
N VAL A 98 8.70 4.89 6.48
CA VAL A 98 7.60 4.01 6.03
C VAL A 98 7.54 2.77 6.92
N GLU A 99 8.66 2.08 7.13
CA GLU A 99 8.74 0.90 8.00
C GLU A 99 8.32 1.25 9.43
N LYS A 100 8.83 2.37 9.97
CA LYS A 100 8.47 2.85 11.31
C LYS A 100 6.98 3.13 11.43
N SER A 101 6.36 3.69 10.40
CA SER A 101 4.91 3.96 10.38
C SER A 101 4.07 2.68 10.41
N ILE A 102 4.49 1.63 9.68
CA ILE A 102 3.86 0.30 9.75
C ILE A 102 3.93 -0.25 11.18
N ILE A 103 5.10 -0.19 11.81
CA ILE A 103 5.31 -0.68 13.18
C ILE A 103 4.45 0.10 14.19
N VAL A 104 4.39 1.43 14.08
CA VAL A 104 3.56 2.29 14.94
C VAL A 104 2.07 1.95 14.78
N ALA A 105 1.61 1.79 13.53
CA ALA A 105 0.24 1.40 13.23
C ALA A 105 -0.10 0.05 13.89
N LEU A 106 0.73 -0.97 13.67
CA LEU A 106 0.58 -2.30 14.26
C LEU A 106 0.64 -2.28 15.79
N THR A 107 1.43 -1.39 16.38
CA THR A 107 1.47 -1.20 17.85
C THR A 107 0.15 -0.65 18.38
N GLY A 108 -0.44 0.32 17.67
CA GLY A 108 -1.78 0.83 17.97
C GLY A 108 -2.82 -0.29 17.88
N LEU A 109 -2.80 -1.07 16.80
CA LEU A 109 -3.72 -2.19 16.59
C LEU A 109 -3.55 -3.29 17.67
N TYR A 110 -2.31 -3.67 17.99
CA TYR A 110 -2.00 -4.65 19.04
C TYR A 110 -2.47 -4.20 20.42
N THR A 111 -2.42 -2.89 20.68
CA THR A 111 -2.92 -2.28 21.92
C THR A 111 -4.45 -2.34 21.97
N ALA A 112 -5.10 -1.85 20.91
CA ALA A 112 -6.54 -1.65 20.81
C ALA A 112 -7.35 -2.95 20.64
N ALA A 113 -6.74 -4.01 20.10
CA ALA A 113 -7.41 -5.28 19.81
C ALA A 113 -6.82 -6.44 20.64
N PRO A 114 -6.97 -6.45 21.98
CA PRO A 114 -6.32 -7.46 22.80
C PRO A 114 -6.81 -8.89 22.54
N ARG A 115 -8.08 -9.09 22.13
CA ARG A 115 -8.57 -10.41 21.67
C ARG A 115 -7.94 -10.88 20.36
N GLY A 116 -7.45 -9.95 19.53
CA GLY A 116 -6.79 -10.23 18.26
C GLY A 116 -5.27 -10.44 18.40
N ARG A 117 -4.70 -10.28 19.60
CA ARG A 117 -3.24 -10.37 19.80
C ARG A 117 -2.67 -11.73 19.40
N ASP A 118 -3.39 -12.81 19.65
CA ASP A 118 -2.92 -14.15 19.27
C ASP A 118 -2.78 -14.28 17.74
N PHE A 119 -3.76 -13.76 17.01
CA PHE A 119 -3.69 -13.69 15.55
C PHE A 119 -2.55 -12.79 15.06
N ILE A 120 -2.34 -11.63 15.71
CA ILE A 120 -1.21 -10.74 15.41
C ILE A 120 0.13 -11.43 15.68
N ASN A 121 0.23 -12.15 16.79
CA ASN A 121 1.42 -12.89 17.18
C ASN A 121 1.75 -14.02 16.22
N GLU A 122 0.74 -14.65 15.63
CA GLU A 122 0.91 -15.75 14.68
C GLU A 122 1.25 -15.24 13.28
N LYS A 123 0.61 -14.16 12.83
CA LYS A 123 0.62 -13.77 11.42
C LYS A 123 1.62 -12.69 11.05
N VAL A 124 1.93 -11.74 11.94
CA VAL A 124 2.84 -10.63 11.59
C VAL A 124 4.26 -11.14 11.42
N GLU A 125 4.97 -10.60 10.44
CA GLU A 125 6.38 -10.87 10.20
C GLU A 125 7.20 -10.73 11.51
N LYS A 126 8.08 -11.69 11.78
CA LYS A 126 8.68 -11.88 13.12
C LYS A 126 9.48 -10.68 13.61
N ASP A 127 10.33 -10.11 12.75
CA ASP A 127 11.20 -8.98 13.12
C ASP A 127 10.36 -7.73 13.39
N THR A 128 9.30 -7.53 12.60
CA THR A 128 8.28 -6.49 12.78
C THR A 128 7.55 -6.67 14.10
N LEU A 129 7.10 -7.89 14.42
CA LEU A 129 6.39 -8.21 15.65
C LEU A 129 7.23 -7.93 16.90
N VAL A 130 8.54 -8.22 16.87
CA VAL A 130 9.45 -7.91 17.98
C VAL A 130 9.48 -6.40 18.25
N LYS A 131 9.56 -5.57 17.20
CA LYS A 131 9.53 -4.11 17.32
C LYS A 131 8.19 -3.62 17.87
N VAL A 132 7.08 -4.19 17.38
CA VAL A 132 5.71 -3.90 17.86
C VAL A 132 5.57 -4.20 19.36
N LYS A 133 5.95 -5.40 19.80
CA LYS A 133 5.88 -5.80 21.21
C LYS A 133 6.74 -4.91 22.10
N LYS A 134 7.95 -4.53 21.64
CA LYS A 134 8.82 -3.60 22.37
C LYS A 134 8.13 -2.26 22.57
N LEU A 135 7.58 -1.66 21.51
CA LEU A 135 6.89 -0.37 21.60
C LEU A 135 5.63 -0.45 22.46
N PHE A 136 4.87 -1.53 22.37
CA PHE A 136 3.73 -1.79 23.24
C PHE A 136 4.16 -1.82 24.71
N MET A 137 5.18 -2.60 25.07
CA MET A 137 5.63 -2.72 26.46
C MET A 137 6.17 -1.41 27.03
N THR A 138 6.79 -0.57 26.21
CA THR A 138 7.34 0.72 26.64
C THR A 138 6.29 1.83 26.70
N ASN A 139 5.28 1.82 25.83
CA ASN A 139 4.39 2.97 25.63
C ASN A 139 2.91 2.70 25.88
N PHE A 140 2.46 1.45 25.95
CA PHE A 140 1.04 1.12 26.00
C PHE A 140 0.70 -0.05 26.94
N LYS A 141 1.64 -0.49 27.78
CA LYS A 141 1.44 -1.63 28.69
C LYS A 141 0.25 -1.41 29.62
N GLU A 142 -0.01 -0.18 30.03
CA GLU A 142 -1.16 0.15 30.88
C GLU A 142 -2.53 -0.14 30.22
N PHE A 143 -2.56 -0.28 28.89
CA PHE A 143 -3.74 -0.67 28.12
C PHE A 143 -3.81 -2.19 27.86
N GLU A 144 -2.98 -2.99 28.52
CA GLU A 144 -2.98 -4.46 28.36
C GLU A 144 -4.36 -5.08 28.63
N SER A 145 -5.12 -4.51 29.58
CA SER A 145 -6.44 -4.95 30.03
C SER A 145 -7.63 -4.36 29.25
N PHE A 146 -7.42 -3.78 28.06
CA PHE A 146 -8.50 -3.31 27.18
C PHE A 146 -9.58 -4.38 26.88
N VAL A 147 -9.30 -5.67 27.16
CA VAL A 147 -10.22 -6.82 27.00
C VAL A 147 -11.49 -6.68 27.84
N TYR A 148 -11.39 -6.16 29.07
CA TYR A 148 -12.51 -6.16 30.03
C TYR A 148 -13.68 -5.27 29.61
N ILE A 149 -13.50 -4.53 28.53
CA ILE A 149 -14.33 -3.38 28.17
C ILE A 149 -15.15 -3.64 26.91
N GLN A 150 -14.67 -4.47 25.98
CA GLN A 150 -15.40 -4.86 24.77
C GLN A 150 -16.34 -6.08 24.99
N THR A 151 -16.42 -6.65 26.21
CA THR A 151 -17.06 -7.98 26.45
C THR A 151 -18.35 -7.98 27.25
N GLU A 152 -18.90 -6.84 27.63
CA GLU A 152 -20.19 -6.83 28.34
C GLU A 152 -21.22 -6.07 27.51
N ASP A 153 -22.09 -6.86 26.87
CA ASP A 153 -23.33 -6.53 26.17
C ASP A 153 -23.42 -5.19 25.41
N MET A 154 -23.47 -5.28 24.07
CA MET A 154 -23.93 -4.18 23.21
C MET A 154 -25.34 -3.69 23.57
N GLU A 155 -26.14 -4.48 24.30
CA GLU A 155 -27.47 -4.10 24.81
C GLU A 155 -27.42 -3.25 26.11
N LEU A 156 -26.25 -3.16 26.77
CA LEU A 156 -26.02 -2.34 27.98
C LEU A 156 -25.29 -1.01 27.70
N MET A 157 -25.01 -0.69 26.42
CA MET A 157 -24.35 0.55 25.98
C MET A 157 -25.03 1.84 26.48
N ASP A 158 -26.33 1.77 26.82
CA ASP A 158 -27.10 2.93 27.28
C ASP A 158 -26.91 3.27 28.77
N GLU A 159 -26.29 2.38 29.57
CA GLU A 159 -26.00 2.65 31.00
C GLU A 159 -24.48 2.74 31.27
N ILE A 160 -23.91 3.87 30.82
CA ILE A 160 -22.80 4.61 31.46
C ILE A 160 -21.67 3.73 32.06
N ASN A 161 -20.86 3.08 31.22
CA ASN A 161 -19.52 2.67 31.63
C ASN A 161 -18.55 3.87 31.43
N SER A 162 -18.56 4.84 32.35
CA SER A 162 -17.70 6.03 32.30
C SER A 162 -16.22 5.66 32.15
N ASP A 163 -15.81 4.59 32.83
CA ASP A 163 -14.44 4.11 32.86
C ASP A 163 -13.97 3.59 31.50
N TYR A 164 -14.89 3.02 30.70
CA TYR A 164 -14.61 2.68 29.31
C TYR A 164 -14.28 3.93 28.50
N TRP A 165 -15.21 4.88 28.47
CA TRP A 165 -15.06 6.10 27.67
C TRP A 165 -13.83 6.91 28.08
N GLU A 166 -13.50 6.95 29.37
CA GLU A 166 -12.29 7.59 29.87
C GLU A 166 -11.01 6.87 29.41
N LYS A 167 -10.97 5.53 29.46
CA LYS A 167 -9.82 4.75 28.97
C LYS A 167 -9.66 4.84 27.47
N GLU A 168 -10.76 4.79 26.70
CA GLU A 168 -10.73 4.95 25.25
C GLU A 168 -10.24 6.35 24.87
N LYS A 169 -10.78 7.39 25.50
CA LYS A 169 -10.31 8.77 25.30
C LYS A 169 -8.84 8.95 25.67
N SER A 170 -8.39 8.32 26.77
CA SER A 170 -6.98 8.31 27.16
C SER A 170 -6.11 7.60 26.14
N PHE A 171 -6.56 6.46 25.60
CA PHE A 171 -5.84 5.74 24.55
C PHE A 171 -5.75 6.56 23.26
N VAL A 172 -6.87 7.09 22.76
CA VAL A 172 -6.96 7.97 21.58
C VAL A 172 -5.98 9.13 21.71
N SER A 173 -6.01 9.84 22.84
CA SER A 173 -5.10 10.96 23.10
C SER A 173 -3.63 10.51 23.10
N LYS A 174 -3.32 9.40 23.77
CA LYS A 174 -1.94 8.88 23.82
C LYS A 174 -1.45 8.39 22.46
N PHE A 175 -2.30 7.72 21.71
CA PHE A 175 -1.98 7.22 20.38
C PHE A 175 -1.73 8.37 19.40
N ASP A 176 -2.53 9.44 19.43
CA ASP A 176 -2.31 10.63 18.62
C ASP A 176 -0.92 11.25 18.86
N TYR A 177 -0.54 11.41 20.14
CA TYR A 177 0.80 11.91 20.50
C TYR A 177 1.90 10.93 20.09
N PHE A 178 1.73 9.65 20.39
CA PHE A 178 2.70 8.62 20.03
C PHE A 178 2.91 8.56 18.52
N PHE A 179 1.83 8.61 17.74
CA PHE A 179 1.87 8.62 16.29
C PHE A 179 2.60 9.86 15.78
N ARG A 180 2.26 11.06 16.26
CA ARG A 180 2.96 12.29 15.88
C ARG A 180 4.47 12.22 16.15
N ASP A 181 4.84 11.68 17.30
CA ASP A 181 6.23 11.67 17.76
C ASP A 181 7.05 10.52 17.12
N ASN A 182 6.40 9.48 16.62
CA ASN A 182 7.06 8.28 16.09
C ASN A 182 6.85 8.03 14.59
N SER A 183 5.85 8.64 13.96
CA SER A 183 5.62 8.57 12.52
C SER A 183 5.39 9.98 11.99
N GLY A 184 6.39 10.50 11.29
CA GLY A 184 6.42 11.89 10.82
C GLY A 184 5.42 12.23 9.71
N ASN A 185 4.51 11.31 9.33
CA ASN A 185 3.59 11.55 8.23
C ASN A 185 2.11 11.52 8.67
N PRO A 186 1.49 12.68 8.94
CA PRO A 186 0.09 12.75 9.36
C PRO A 186 -0.90 12.33 8.25
N VAL A 187 -0.48 12.28 6.98
CA VAL A 187 -1.36 11.93 5.84
C VAL A 187 -1.97 10.54 6.00
N ILE A 188 -1.24 9.59 6.59
CA ILE A 188 -1.73 8.22 6.73
C ILE A 188 -2.62 8.00 7.95
N LEU A 189 -2.57 8.88 8.96
CA LEU A 189 -3.25 8.66 10.24
C LEU A 189 -4.75 8.31 10.10
N PRO A 190 -5.54 8.99 9.23
CA PRO A 190 -6.95 8.62 9.02
C PRO A 190 -7.16 7.19 8.51
N PHE A 191 -6.17 6.62 7.83
CA PHE A 191 -6.26 5.34 7.14
C PHE A 191 -5.80 4.16 8.00
N ILE A 192 -5.01 4.40 9.04
CA ILE A 192 -4.46 3.34 9.91
C ILE A 192 -4.87 3.50 11.38
N TYR A 193 -5.89 4.31 11.65
CA TYR A 193 -6.35 4.56 13.02
C TYR A 193 -6.88 3.25 13.65
N PRO A 194 -6.39 2.85 14.84
CA PRO A 194 -6.60 1.50 15.36
C PRO A 194 -7.98 1.27 16.02
N VAL A 195 -8.72 2.33 16.34
CA VAL A 195 -10.04 2.27 17.00
C VAL A 195 -11.08 3.13 16.27
N PRO A 196 -12.39 2.88 16.45
CA PRO A 196 -13.44 3.75 15.93
C PRO A 196 -13.37 5.18 16.47
N ASP A 197 -12.86 6.10 15.66
CA ASP A 197 -12.87 7.54 15.96
C ASP A 197 -13.76 8.27 14.96
N PHE A 198 -14.66 9.14 15.42
CA PHE A 198 -15.58 9.87 14.54
C PHE A 198 -14.86 10.68 13.45
N ARG A 199 -13.60 11.07 13.68
CA ARG A 199 -12.75 11.76 12.71
C ARG A 199 -12.38 10.87 11.52
N PHE A 200 -12.24 9.56 11.74
CA PHE A 200 -11.55 8.65 10.82
C PHE A 200 -12.26 7.32 10.55
N LYS A 201 -13.36 7.00 11.24
CA LYS A 201 -14.00 5.67 11.24
C LYS A 201 -14.30 5.14 9.84
N GLU A 202 -14.74 6.01 8.94
CA GLU A 202 -15.05 5.65 7.55
C GLU A 202 -13.82 5.55 6.64
N HIS A 203 -12.64 5.95 7.10
CA HIS A 203 -11.42 5.96 6.30
C HIS A 203 -10.43 4.89 6.75
N SER A 204 -10.45 4.51 8.03
CA SER A 204 -9.50 3.56 8.58
C SER A 204 -9.67 2.16 7.99
N LEU A 205 -8.60 1.70 7.36
CA LEU A 205 -8.39 0.35 6.86
C LEU A 205 -8.41 -0.67 8.00
N PHE A 206 -7.93 -0.31 9.19
CA PHE A 206 -7.84 -1.23 10.34
C PHE A 206 -9.22 -1.55 10.91
N ILE A 207 -10.08 -0.53 11.07
CA ILE A 207 -11.47 -0.73 11.50
C ILE A 207 -12.22 -1.60 10.48
N ARG A 208 -11.91 -1.43 9.20
CA ARG A 208 -12.48 -2.22 8.10
C ARG A 208 -11.86 -3.59 7.92
N GLN A 209 -10.83 -3.93 8.70
CA GLN A 209 -10.05 -5.16 8.58
C GLN A 209 -9.49 -5.37 7.15
N LYS A 210 -9.11 -4.27 6.48
CA LYS A 210 -8.53 -4.26 5.12
C LYS A 210 -7.13 -3.70 5.16
N PHE A 211 -6.15 -4.50 5.56
CA PHE A 211 -4.78 -4.02 5.79
C PHE A 211 -3.98 -3.73 4.51
N ASP A 212 -4.46 -4.25 3.38
CA ASP A 212 -3.86 -4.10 2.07
C ASP A 212 -4.43 -2.91 1.29
N VAL A 213 -3.58 -2.31 0.47
CA VAL A 213 -3.93 -1.20 -0.40
C VAL A 213 -3.88 -1.65 -1.85
N ASP A 214 -5.08 -1.82 -2.41
CA ASP A 214 -5.26 -2.13 -3.81
C ASP A 214 -4.96 -0.92 -4.70
N CYS A 215 -4.12 -1.14 -5.70
CA CYS A 215 -3.77 -0.16 -6.72
C CYS A 215 -4.16 -0.68 -8.09
N ALA A 216 -4.80 0.17 -8.90
CA ALA A 216 -5.08 -0.15 -10.29
C ALA A 216 -3.76 -0.12 -11.07
N ASN A 217 -3.61 -1.02 -12.04
CA ASN A 217 -2.35 -1.20 -12.75
C ASN A 217 -2.55 -1.67 -14.19
N SER A 218 -1.51 -1.45 -15.00
CA SER A 218 -1.40 -1.93 -16.38
C SER A 218 -0.06 -2.61 -16.58
N TYR A 219 -0.09 -3.83 -17.12
CA TYR A 219 1.10 -4.68 -17.14
C TYR A 219 1.12 -5.67 -18.32
N PHE A 220 2.30 -6.21 -18.60
CA PHE A 220 2.47 -7.44 -19.34
C PHE A 220 2.74 -8.60 -18.38
N THR A 221 2.20 -9.78 -18.69
CA THR A 221 2.65 -11.03 -18.05
C THR A 221 3.97 -11.48 -18.68
N ASP A 222 4.65 -12.43 -18.06
CA ASP A 222 5.81 -13.11 -18.66
C ASP A 222 5.55 -13.66 -20.05
N SER A 223 4.37 -14.24 -20.27
CA SER A 223 4.02 -14.76 -21.59
C SER A 223 3.82 -13.64 -22.61
N ASP A 224 3.25 -12.50 -22.21
CA ASP A 224 3.11 -11.35 -23.11
C ASP A 224 4.49 -10.79 -23.44
N TRP A 225 5.34 -10.65 -22.43
CA TRP A 225 6.70 -10.14 -22.57
C TRP A 225 7.54 -11.01 -23.51
N ASP A 226 7.56 -12.32 -23.29
CA ASP A 226 8.32 -13.24 -24.12
C ASP A 226 7.82 -13.24 -25.58
N ASN A 227 6.51 -13.26 -25.79
CA ASN A 227 5.96 -13.28 -27.13
C ASN A 227 6.21 -11.96 -27.88
N ILE A 228 5.98 -10.81 -27.24
CA ILE A 228 6.09 -9.51 -27.92
C ILE A 228 7.54 -9.07 -27.99
N ILE A 229 8.23 -9.01 -26.85
CA ILE A 229 9.56 -8.41 -26.74
C ILE A 229 10.63 -9.37 -27.27
N ASN A 230 10.62 -10.64 -26.87
CA ASN A 230 11.67 -11.58 -27.26
C ASN A 230 11.42 -12.18 -28.66
N LYS A 231 10.16 -12.52 -28.99
CA LYS A 231 9.80 -13.26 -30.21
C LYS A 231 9.24 -12.40 -31.35
N ASN A 232 9.12 -11.07 -31.20
CA ASN A 232 8.56 -10.17 -32.22
C ASN A 232 7.15 -10.56 -32.67
N SER A 233 6.31 -11.03 -31.74
CA SER A 233 4.92 -11.36 -32.06
C SER A 233 4.13 -10.13 -32.53
N THR A 234 3.17 -10.35 -33.42
CA THR A 234 2.19 -9.34 -33.87
C THR A 234 0.94 -9.32 -32.98
N ASP A 235 1.00 -9.90 -31.78
CA ASP A 235 -0.10 -9.91 -30.81
C ASP A 235 -0.51 -8.48 -30.43
N LYS A 236 -1.80 -8.18 -30.57
CA LYS A 236 -2.40 -6.88 -30.26
C LYS A 236 -2.79 -6.74 -28.79
N LEU A 237 -2.77 -7.84 -28.03
CA LEU A 237 -3.26 -8.01 -26.66
C LEU A 237 -4.73 -7.65 -26.48
N ASP A 238 -5.56 -7.91 -27.50
CA ASP A 238 -7.00 -7.72 -27.47
C ASP A 238 -7.66 -8.83 -26.65
N ARG A 239 -7.81 -8.60 -25.35
CA ARG A 239 -8.34 -9.54 -24.37
C ARG A 239 -9.37 -8.83 -23.51
N SER A 240 -10.25 -9.59 -22.84
CA SER A 240 -11.36 -9.06 -22.04
C SER A 240 -10.94 -8.07 -20.95
N GLU A 241 -9.76 -8.27 -20.39
CA GLU A 241 -9.16 -7.50 -19.29
C GLU A 241 -8.26 -6.37 -19.79
N SER A 242 -8.04 -6.27 -21.10
CA SER A 242 -7.17 -5.27 -21.70
C SER A 242 -7.93 -3.98 -22.01
N GLN A 243 -7.22 -2.85 -21.91
CA GLN A 243 -7.77 -1.53 -22.23
C GLN A 243 -6.82 -0.76 -23.16
N GLU A 244 -7.40 -0.02 -24.10
CA GLU A 244 -6.66 0.80 -25.07
C GLU A 244 -6.14 2.12 -24.45
N GLU A 245 -6.97 2.78 -23.63
CA GLU A 245 -6.66 4.11 -23.08
C GLU A 245 -5.37 4.15 -22.23
N PRO A 246 -5.14 3.23 -21.26
CA PRO A 246 -3.90 3.21 -20.49
C PRO A 246 -2.67 3.03 -21.38
N TRP A 247 -2.78 2.20 -22.43
CA TRP A 247 -1.70 1.94 -23.37
C TRP A 247 -1.35 3.17 -24.21
N LYS A 248 -2.35 3.87 -24.77
CA LYS A 248 -2.15 5.12 -25.51
C LYS A 248 -1.44 6.18 -24.66
N ARG A 249 -1.89 6.35 -23.42
CA ARG A 249 -1.31 7.32 -22.48
C ARG A 249 0.13 6.98 -22.14
N TRP A 250 0.42 5.71 -21.86
CA TRP A 250 1.79 5.28 -21.62
C TRP A 250 2.69 5.53 -22.84
N LYS A 251 2.27 5.14 -24.06
CA LYS A 251 3.04 5.37 -25.29
C LYS A 251 3.36 6.86 -25.49
N SER A 252 2.38 7.75 -25.32
CA SER A 252 2.59 9.20 -25.41
C SER A 252 3.65 9.68 -24.41
N ARG A 253 3.53 9.29 -23.13
CA ARG A 253 4.49 9.68 -22.09
C ARG A 253 5.89 9.13 -22.33
N PHE A 254 5.99 7.92 -22.86
CA PHE A 254 7.26 7.28 -23.22
C PHE A 254 7.98 8.05 -24.33
N VAL A 255 7.27 8.42 -25.39
CA VAL A 255 7.82 9.22 -26.50
C VAL A 255 8.27 10.60 -26.02
N ASP A 256 7.42 11.29 -25.24
CA ASP A 256 7.75 12.62 -24.72
C ASP A 256 9.03 12.62 -23.88
N LYS A 257 9.20 11.63 -22.99
CA LYS A 257 10.35 11.56 -22.09
C LYS A 257 11.64 11.08 -22.78
N ASN A 258 11.55 10.10 -23.68
CA ASN A 258 12.73 9.36 -24.17
C ASN A 258 13.12 9.69 -25.62
N ILE A 259 12.28 10.37 -26.39
CA ILE A 259 12.54 10.68 -27.81
C ILE A 259 12.61 12.18 -28.05
N ILE A 260 11.73 12.96 -27.41
CA ILE A 260 11.66 14.42 -27.57
C ILE A 260 12.48 15.15 -26.50
N GLY A 261 12.62 14.53 -25.31
CA GLY A 261 13.30 15.10 -24.15
C GLY A 261 14.84 15.02 -24.15
N GLU A 262 15.45 14.48 -25.21
CA GLU A 262 16.90 14.51 -25.48
C GLU A 262 17.27 15.70 -26.38
#